data_AF-A0A1G5NNY7-F1
#
_entry.id   AF-A0A1G5NNY7-F1
#
_cell.length_a   1.000
_cell.length_b   1.000
_cell.length_c   1.000
_cell.angle_alpha   90.00
_cell.angle_beta   90.00
_cell.angle_gamma   90.00
#
_symmetry.space_group_name_H-M   'P 1'
#
loop_
_entity.id
_entity.type
_entity.pdbx_description
1 polymer ?
#
loop_
_entity_poly.entity_id
_entity_poly.type
_entity_poly.pdbx_seq_one_letter_code
_entity_poly.pdbx_strand_id
1 'polypeptide(L)' 'MNEHKTLFITGVSSGLGNALAREALAAGHRVIGTLRR' A
#
# COMPACT_ATOMS: atom_id res chain seq x y z
N MET A 1 -11.11 1.25 -18.12
CA MET A 1 -11.60 0.75 -16.81
C MET A 1 -10.38 0.64 -15.90
N ASN A 2 -10.22 1.54 -14.93
CA ASN A 2 -9.10 1.44 -13.99
C ASN A 2 -9.53 0.46 -12.88
N GLU A 3 -8.90 -0.71 -12.81
CA GLU A 3 -9.30 -1.75 -11.88
C GLU A 3 -8.77 -1.40 -10.47
N HIS A 4 -9.67 -1.04 -9.56
CA HIS A 4 -9.32 -0.76 -8.17
C HIS A 4 -9.02 -2.06 -7.42
N LYS A 5 -7.73 -2.33 -7.19
CA LYS A 5 -7.26 -3.51 -6.45
C LYS A 5 -7.07 -3.22 -4.96
N THR A 6 -7.15 -4.27 -4.15
CA THR A 6 -6.70 -4.22 -2.75
C THR A 6 -5.34 -4.92 -2.66
N LEU A 7 -4.34 -4.20 -2.15
CA LEU A 7 -2.95 -4.63 -2.06
C LEU A 7 -2.59 -4.92 -0.60
N PHE A 8 -1.98 -6.08 -0.34
CA PHE A 8 -1.43 -6.40 0.97
C PHE A 8 0.07 -6.09 0.99
N ILE A 9 0.48 -5.10 1.80
CA ILE A 9 1.86 -4.59 1.85
C ILE A 9 2.45 -4.84 3.24
N THR A 10 3.54 -5.60 3.31
CA THR A 10 4.36 -5.79 4.52
C THR A 10 5.43 -4.71 4.62
N GLY A 11 5.89 -4.40 5.84
CA GLY A 11 6.84 -3.30 6.05
C GLY A 11 6.27 -1.92 5.70
N VAL A 12 4.94 -1.77 5.68
CA VAL A 12 4.19 -0.58 5.24
C VAL A 12 4.56 0.72 6.00
N SER A 13 5.10 0.57 7.21
CA SER A 13 5.45 1.69 8.09
C SER A 13 6.84 2.29 7.80
N SER A 14 7.64 1.74 6.88
CA SER A 14 8.99 2.25 6.63
C SER A 14 9.50 1.98 5.21
N GLY A 15 10.48 2.78 4.76
CA GLY A 15 11.25 2.54 3.55
C GLY A 15 10.40 2.34 2.29
N LEU A 16 10.77 1.34 1.49
CA LEU A 16 10.11 1.00 0.22
C LEU A 16 8.63 0.64 0.40
N GLY A 17 8.27 -0.09 1.46
CA GLY A 17 6.88 -0.49 1.70
C GLY A 17 5.96 0.71 1.89
N ASN A 18 6.44 1.76 2.57
CA ASN A 18 5.70 3.00 2.72
C ASN A 18 5.55 3.75 1.38
N ALA A 19 6.64 3.87 0.61
CA ALA A 19 6.60 4.51 -0.71
C ALA A 19 5.62 3.81 -1.66
N LEU A 20 5.67 2.47 -1.73
CA LEU A 20 4.76 1.66 -2.53
C LEU A 20 3.30 1.85 -2.12
N ALA A 21 3.01 1.88 -0.81
CA ALA A 21 1.67 2.11 -0.31
C ALA A 21 1.12 3.48 -0.69
N ARG A 22 1.95 4.53 -0.65
CA ARG A 22 1.55 5.89 -1.04
C ARG A 22 1.21 5.96 -2.53
N GLU A 23 2.04 5.37 -3.39
CA GLU A 23 1.77 5.33 -4.84
C GLU A 23 0.53 4.51 -5.17
N ALA A 24 0.35 3.36 -4.52
CA ALA A 24 -0.85 2.54 -4.68
C ALA A 24 -2.14 3.30 -4.31
N LEU A 25 -2.12 4.03 -3.19
CA LEU A 25 -3.23 4.87 -2.78
C LEU A 25 -3.48 6.02 -3.76
N ALA A 26 -2.42 6.67 -4.26
CA ALA A 26 -2.52 7.73 -5.27
C ALA A 26 -3.12 7.23 -6.60
N ALA A 27 -2.82 5.99 -6.98
CA ALA A 27 -3.43 5.30 -8.12
C ALA A 27 -4.89 4.86 -7.88
N GLY A 28 -5.44 5.11 -6.69
CA GLY A 28 -6.81 4.79 -6.31
C GLY A 28 -7.00 3.36 -5.81
N HIS A 29 -5.92 2.61 -5.55
CA HIS A 29 -6.01 1.28 -4.95
C HIS A 29 -6.24 1.36 -3.43
N ARG A 30 -6.65 0.25 -2.84
CA ARG A 30 -6.77 0.09 -1.39
C ARG A 30 -5.54 -0.63 -0.88
N VAL A 31 -5.06 -0.25 0.30
CA VAL A 31 -3.89 -0.90 0.92
C VAL A 31 -4.29 -1.47 2.28
N ILE A 32 -3.94 -2.73 2.52
CA ILE A 32 -3.95 -3.38 3.83
C ILE A 32 -2.49 -3.62 4.20
N GLY A 33 -2.06 -3.20 5.38
CA GLY A 33 -0.69 -3.40 5.83
C GLY A 33 -0.60 -3.79 7.30
N THR A 34 0.50 -4.42 7.66
CA THR A 34 0.80 -4.83 9.04
C THR A 34 1.87 -3.94 9.66
N LEU A 35 1.74 -3.66 10.96
CA LEU A 35 2.72 -2.93 11.75
C LEU A 35 3.38 -3.87 12.75
N ARG A 36 4.64 -3.59 13.08
CA ARG A 36 5.34 -4.17 14.23
C ARG A 36 5.13 -3.25 15.45
N ARG A 37 4.94 -3.85 16.62
CA ARG A 37 4.99 -3.13 17.90
C ARG A 37 6.44 -2.82 18.26
#